data_AF-A2Y2K5-F1
#
_entry.id   AF-A2Y2K5-F1
#
_cell.length_a   1.000
_cell.length_b   1.000
_cell.length_c   1.000
_cell.angle_alpha   90.00
_cell.angle_beta   90.00
_cell.angle_gamma   90.00
#
_symmetry.space_group_name_H-M   'P 1'
#
loop_
_entity.id
_entity.type
_entity.pdbx_description
1 polymer ?
#
loop_
_entity_poly.entity_id
_entity_poly.type
_entity_poly.pdbx_seq_one_letter_code
_entity_poly.pdbx_strand_id
1 'polypeptide(L)'
;MPRRRGTPLPTILLLLAFVGGACGTEILSKSRLESCSHDSDAGGRLKCDRKLVVDLAVPSGASGGEASLVARVAGVEEENDTPSATKSIRDPPVITVSKSATYALYALTYLDRDVAYRPDEKYVKTHKCEPYAGAKVVGECER
;
A
#
# COMPACT_ATOMS: atom_id res chain seq x y z
N MET A 1 41.20 46.28 24.22
CA MET A 1 41.22 45.06 23.38
C MET A 1 40.81 43.85 24.21
N PRO A 2 39.59 43.32 24.05
CA PRO A 2 39.22 42.01 24.58
C PRO A 2 39.04 41.00 23.43
N ARG A 3 39.79 39.90 23.43
CA ARG A 3 39.45 38.72 22.62
C ARG A 3 38.90 37.64 23.56
N ARG A 4 37.60 37.71 23.84
CA ARG A 4 36.86 36.58 24.43
C ARG A 4 36.66 35.53 23.35
N ARG A 5 37.31 34.37 23.51
CA ARG A 5 37.03 33.16 22.71
C ARG A 5 35.61 32.69 23.05
N GLY A 6 34.69 32.84 22.11
CA GLY A 6 33.38 32.22 22.18
C GLY A 6 33.51 30.72 21.90
N THR A 7 33.13 29.90 22.87
CA THR A 7 32.86 28.48 22.70
C THR A 7 31.56 28.31 21.89
N PRO A 8 31.52 27.53 20.80
CA PRO A 8 30.26 27.24 20.13
C PRO A 8 29.47 26.22 20.97
N LEU A 9 28.27 26.61 21.42
CA LEU A 9 27.29 25.69 21.98
C LEU A 9 26.85 24.68 20.90
N PRO A 10 26.55 23.42 21.28
CA PRO A 10 26.34 22.34 20.34
C PRO A 10 24.98 22.46 19.65
N THR A 11 25.00 22.63 18.33
CA THR A 11 23.90 22.51 17.37
C THR A 11 23.45 21.04 17.18
N ILE A 12 23.35 20.26 18.25
CA ILE A 12 23.01 18.82 18.19
C ILE A 12 21.59 18.52 18.70
N LEU A 13 20.84 19.54 19.16
CA LEU A 13 19.49 19.36 19.71
C LEU A 13 18.35 19.76 18.74
N LEU A 14 18.44 19.40 17.45
CA LEU A 14 17.39 19.68 16.47
C LEU A 14 16.99 18.46 15.61
N LEU A 15 17.15 17.24 16.14
CA LEU A 15 16.86 16.00 15.39
C LEU A 15 15.81 15.08 16.04
N LEU A 16 15.17 15.51 17.13
CA LEU A 16 14.17 14.70 17.87
C LEU A 16 12.70 15.08 17.57
N ALA A 17 12.42 15.94 16.58
CA ALA A 17 11.07 16.44 16.32
C ALA A 17 10.23 15.63 15.31
N PHE A 18 10.72 14.51 14.77
CA PHE A 18 10.00 13.73 13.74
C PHE A 18 9.42 12.39 14.23
N VAL A 19 9.12 12.25 15.52
CA VAL A 19 8.35 11.10 16.03
C VAL A 19 6.93 11.56 16.38
N GLY A 20 6.17 11.90 15.34
CA GLY A 20 4.78 12.31 15.45
C GLY A 20 4.00 11.77 14.25
N GLY A 21 4.00 10.44 14.07
CA GLY A 21 3.05 9.81 13.17
C GLY A 21 1.64 10.12 13.66
N ALA A 22 0.81 10.72 12.82
CA ALA A 22 -0.61 10.88 13.09
C ALA A 22 -1.22 9.47 13.22
N CYS A 23 -1.31 8.95 14.45
CA CYS A 23 -1.75 7.59 14.74
C CYS A 23 -3.27 7.46 14.78
N GLY A 24 -3.98 8.07 13.84
CA GLY A 24 -5.43 8.02 13.82
C GLY A 24 -6.02 8.29 12.44
N THR A 25 -7.19 7.71 12.18
CA THR A 25 -8.00 8.07 11.02
C THR A 25 -8.60 9.45 11.24
N GLU A 26 -8.52 10.34 10.26
CA GLU A 26 -9.05 11.71 10.33
C GLU A 26 -10.17 11.92 9.31
N ILE A 27 -11.23 12.66 9.71
CA ILE A 27 -12.32 13.03 8.79
C ILE A 27 -11.92 14.32 8.09
N LEU A 28 -11.70 14.25 6.78
CA LEU A 28 -11.33 15.41 5.96
C LEU A 28 -12.55 16.25 5.58
N SER A 29 -13.65 15.58 5.23
CA SER A 29 -14.89 16.26 4.88
C SER A 29 -16.13 15.39 5.12
N LYS A 30 -17.26 16.07 5.33
CA LYS A 30 -18.57 15.43 5.47
C LYS A 30 -19.61 16.32 4.78
N SER A 31 -20.28 15.77 3.77
CA SER A 31 -21.25 16.50 2.97
C SER A 31 -22.48 15.65 2.65
N ARG A 32 -23.61 16.30 2.42
CA ARG A 32 -24.82 15.68 1.87
C ARG A 32 -24.87 16.03 0.39
N LEU A 33 -24.96 15.01 -0.45
CA LEU A 33 -24.95 15.17 -1.91
C LEU A 33 -26.10 14.40 -2.52
N GLU A 34 -26.80 15.02 -3.47
CA GLU A 34 -27.74 14.32 -4.34
C GLU A 34 -26.98 13.74 -5.54
N SER A 35 -27.01 12.42 -5.67
CA SER A 35 -26.29 11.68 -6.69
C SER A 35 -27.30 11.11 -7.66
N CYS A 36 -27.30 11.63 -8.90
CA CYS A 36 -28.12 11.13 -9.99
C CYS A 36 -27.29 10.21 -10.88
N SER A 37 -27.77 8.98 -11.07
CA SER A 37 -27.24 8.03 -12.04
C SER A 37 -28.14 8.01 -13.28
N HIS A 38 -27.52 8.05 -14.45
CA HIS A 38 -28.22 7.89 -15.71
C HIS A 38 -28.15 6.42 -16.10
N ASP A 39 -29.31 5.77 -16.11
CA ASP A 39 -29.42 4.40 -16.62
C ASP A 39 -29.60 4.46 -18.13
N SER A 40 -28.52 4.20 -18.85
CA SER A 40 -28.47 4.27 -20.32
C SER A 40 -29.35 3.21 -21.00
N ASP A 41 -29.71 2.14 -20.29
CA ASP A 41 -30.51 1.04 -20.84
C ASP A 41 -32.02 1.24 -20.61
N ALA A 42 -32.42 2.08 -19.65
CA ALA A 42 -33.81 2.33 -19.26
C ALA A 42 -34.43 3.60 -19.89
N GLY A 43 -34.06 3.92 -21.13
CA GLY A 43 -34.70 5.00 -21.89
C GLY A 43 -34.41 6.42 -21.36
N GLY A 44 -33.28 6.63 -20.69
CA GLY A 44 -32.79 7.96 -20.30
C GLY A 44 -33.36 8.53 -19.00
N ARG A 45 -33.96 7.69 -18.14
CA ARG A 45 -34.49 8.14 -16.85
C ARG A 45 -33.36 8.29 -15.82
N LEU A 46 -33.24 9.47 -15.22
CA LEU A 46 -32.28 9.75 -14.14
C LEU A 46 -32.81 9.21 -12.81
N LYS A 47 -32.04 8.35 -12.14
CA LYS A 47 -32.31 7.89 -10.77
C LYS A 47 -31.45 8.70 -9.79
N CYS A 48 -32.10 9.56 -9.01
CA CYS A 48 -31.45 10.47 -8.06
C CYS A 48 -31.66 10.02 -6.61
N ASP A 49 -30.57 9.84 -5.87
CA ASP A 49 -30.57 9.46 -4.46
C ASP A 49 -29.78 10.47 -3.62
N ARG A 50 -30.28 10.82 -2.42
CA ARG A 50 -29.55 11.64 -1.46
C ARG A 50 -28.59 10.79 -0.65
N LYS A 51 -27.30 11.09 -0.74
CA LYS A 51 -26.20 10.37 -0.10
C LYS A 51 -25.47 11.24 0.91
N LEU A 52 -24.91 10.61 1.93
CA LEU A 52 -23.94 11.23 2.83
C LEU A 52 -22.54 10.82 2.36
N VAL A 53 -21.74 11.77 1.91
CA VAL A 53 -20.37 11.55 1.45
C VAL A 53 -19.41 11.95 2.57
N VAL A 54 -18.49 11.06 2.91
CA VAL A 54 -17.49 11.26 3.95
C VAL A 54 -16.12 10.96 3.36
N ASP A 55 -15.20 11.89 3.50
CA ASP A 55 -13.80 11.74 3.08
C ASP A 55 -12.91 11.54 4.30
N LEU A 56 -11.98 10.58 4.22
CA LEU A 56 -11.23 10.05 5.35
C LEU A 56 -9.75 9.89 4.99
N ALA A 57 -8.87 10.39 5.86
CA ALA A 57 -7.45 10.07 5.82
C ALA A 57 -7.18 8.83 6.68
N VAL A 58 -6.80 7.71 6.04
CA VAL A 58 -6.48 6.45 6.72
C VAL A 58 -4.97 6.18 6.65
N PRO A 59 -4.24 6.20 7.79
CA PRO A 59 -2.81 5.96 7.81
C PRO A 59 -2.48 4.49 7.49
N SER A 60 -1.29 4.25 6.94
CA SER A 60 -0.80 2.89 6.66
C SER A 60 -0.63 2.11 7.96
N GLY A 61 -1.12 0.87 8.00
CA GLY A 61 -1.08 0.03 9.20
C GLY A 61 -2.24 0.23 10.19
N ALA A 62 -3.27 1.01 9.84
CA ALA A 62 -4.47 1.16 10.67
C ALA A 62 -5.21 -0.18 10.85
N SER A 63 -5.54 -0.54 12.10
CA SER A 63 -6.22 -1.80 12.42
C SER A 63 -7.74 -1.71 12.31
N GLY A 64 -8.31 -0.49 12.34
CA GLY A 64 -9.75 -0.24 12.37
C GLY A 64 -10.35 -0.28 13.77
N GLY A 65 -9.58 -0.67 14.79
CA GLY A 65 -9.99 -0.59 16.19
C GLY A 65 -9.84 0.81 16.81
N GLU A 66 -9.14 1.72 16.12
CA GLU A 66 -8.83 3.05 16.64
C GLU A 66 -10.01 4.01 16.54
N ALA A 67 -10.86 3.86 15.51
CA ALA A 67 -12.03 4.70 15.29
C ALA A 67 -13.10 3.99 14.46
N SER A 68 -14.36 4.39 14.66
CA SER A 68 -15.50 3.83 13.93
C SER A 68 -16.49 4.91 13.53
N LEU A 69 -17.08 4.76 12.34
CA LEU A 69 -18.14 5.61 11.82
C LEU A 69 -19.49 4.98 12.18
N VAL A 70 -20.37 5.76 12.81
CA VAL A 70 -21.73 5.32 13.16
C VAL A 70 -22.72 6.13 12.36
N ALA A 71 -23.42 5.49 11.42
CA ALA A 71 -24.38 6.18 10.57
C ALA A 71 -25.80 6.08 11.14
N ARG A 72 -26.52 7.20 11.17
CA ARG A 72 -27.93 7.23 11.55
C ARG A 72 -28.78 7.18 10.28
N VAL A 73 -29.58 6.14 10.14
CA VAL A 73 -30.48 5.94 8.99
C VAL A 73 -31.91 6.25 9.44
N ALA A 74 -32.53 7.27 8.84
CA ALA A 74 -33.90 7.67 9.15
C ALA A 74 -34.88 6.89 8.28
N GLY A 75 -35.14 5.63 8.64
CA GLY A 75 -36.12 4.77 7.97
C GLY A 75 -35.69 4.26 6.59
N VAL A 76 -36.16 3.07 6.22
CA VAL A 76 -36.03 2.50 4.88
C VAL A 76 -37.45 2.29 4.34
N GLU A 77 -37.70 2.74 3.11
CA GLU A 77 -38.90 2.37 2.35
C GLU A 77 -38.60 1.05 1.64
N GLU A 78 -39.35 -0.01 1.94
CA GLU A 78 -39.20 -1.29 1.23
C GLU A 78 -39.93 -1.25 -0.13
N GLU A 79 -39.30 -1.84 -1.15
CA GLU A 79 -39.77 -1.80 -2.55
C GLU A 79 -40.90 -2.81 -2.84
N ASN A 80 -41.26 -3.70 -1.90
CA ASN A 80 -42.34 -4.67 -2.08
C ASN A 80 -43.32 -4.70 -0.89
N ASP A 81 -44.58 -4.38 -1.23
CA ASP A 81 -45.83 -4.59 -0.50
C ASP A 81 -46.17 -3.68 0.70
N THR A 82 -47.06 -2.73 0.39
CA THR A 82 -47.87 -1.79 1.21
C THR A 82 -47.29 -0.40 1.53
N PRO A 83 -48.08 0.69 1.36
CA PRO A 83 -47.57 2.05 1.18
C PRO A 83 -47.33 2.82 2.49
N SER A 84 -47.04 2.15 3.62
CA SER A 84 -47.01 2.84 4.92
C SER A 84 -46.11 2.23 6.00
N ALA A 85 -45.26 1.26 5.68
CA ALA A 85 -44.36 0.66 6.67
C ALA A 85 -42.95 1.25 6.55
N THR A 86 -42.74 2.48 7.03
CA THR A 86 -41.37 3.00 7.22
C THR A 86 -40.70 2.22 8.35
N LYS A 87 -39.80 1.29 8.00
CA LYS A 87 -39.11 0.49 9.00
C LYS A 87 -37.91 1.29 9.50
N SER A 88 -37.97 1.72 10.76
CA SER A 88 -36.83 2.37 11.41
C SER A 88 -35.79 1.33 11.82
N ILE A 89 -34.55 1.58 11.42
CA ILE A 89 -33.41 0.79 11.89
C ILE A 89 -33.14 1.18 13.34
N ARG A 90 -33.24 0.20 14.25
CA ARG A 90 -33.02 0.40 15.69
C ARG A 90 -31.54 0.57 16.01
N ASP A 91 -30.69 -0.25 15.40
CA ASP A 91 -29.25 -0.26 15.65
C ASP A 91 -28.50 0.39 14.48
N PRO A 92 -27.77 1.49 14.72
CA PRO A 92 -27.09 2.20 13.64
C PRO A 92 -25.96 1.33 13.06
N PRO A 93 -25.78 1.29 11.74
CA PRO A 93 -24.64 0.61 11.15
C PRO A 93 -23.32 1.27 11.59
N VAL A 94 -22.37 0.41 11.94
CA VAL A 94 -21.04 0.74 12.43
C VAL A 94 -20.02 0.31 11.38
N ILE A 95 -19.22 1.25 10.87
CA ILE A 95 -18.24 1.03 9.80
C ILE A 95 -16.83 1.34 10.34
N THR A 96 -15.95 0.35 10.27
CA THR A 96 -14.53 0.45 10.63
C THR A 96 -13.68 0.25 9.37
N VAL A 97 -12.59 1.01 9.25
CA VAL A 97 -11.70 0.94 8.08
C VAL A 97 -10.29 0.60 8.53
N SER A 98 -9.74 -0.50 8.00
CA SER A 98 -8.36 -0.94 8.23
C SER A 98 -7.52 -0.79 6.96
N LYS A 99 -6.23 -0.47 7.10
CA LYS A 99 -5.29 -0.32 5.98
C LYS A 99 -4.01 -1.08 6.26
N SER A 100 -3.63 -1.98 5.36
CA SER A 100 -2.37 -2.73 5.48
C SER A 100 -1.15 -1.81 5.39
N ALA A 101 0.01 -2.34 5.78
CA ALA A 101 1.28 -1.66 5.55
C ALA A 101 1.50 -1.45 4.04
N THR A 102 2.10 -0.31 3.70
CA THR A 102 2.48 0.02 2.32
C THR A 102 3.82 -0.60 1.96
N TYR A 103 3.95 -1.05 0.72
CA TYR A 103 5.17 -1.62 0.17
C TYR A 103 5.41 -1.11 -1.26
N ALA A 104 6.67 -1.16 -1.70
CA ALA A 104 7.04 -0.85 -3.07
C ALA A 104 7.22 -2.15 -3.86
N LEU A 105 6.57 -2.25 -5.02
CA LEU A 105 6.77 -3.35 -5.96
C LEU A 105 7.72 -2.92 -7.07
N TYR A 106 8.72 -3.74 -7.32
CA TYR A 106 9.63 -3.58 -8.44
C TYR A 106 9.26 -4.57 -9.53
N ALA A 107 9.04 -4.08 -10.75
CA ALA A 107 8.81 -4.92 -11.91
C ALA A 107 10.14 -5.54 -12.35
N LEU A 108 10.34 -6.82 -12.01
CA LEU A 108 11.54 -7.56 -12.41
C LEU A 108 11.36 -8.07 -13.84
N THR A 109 12.32 -7.74 -14.71
CA THR A 109 12.44 -8.31 -16.06
C THR A 109 13.57 -9.33 -16.06
N TYR A 110 13.28 -10.52 -16.58
CA TYR A 110 14.32 -11.51 -16.83
C TYR A 110 15.20 -11.02 -17.98
N LEU A 111 16.50 -10.99 -17.76
CA LEU A 111 17.48 -10.83 -18.83
C LEU A 111 17.81 -12.25 -19.29
N ASP A 112 17.79 -12.54 -20.60
CA ASP A 112 18.03 -13.88 -21.20
C ASP A 112 19.49 -14.39 -21.01
N ARG A 113 20.08 -14.17 -19.84
CA ARG A 113 21.42 -14.58 -19.44
C ARG A 113 21.38 -15.09 -18.00
N ASP A 114 21.42 -16.40 -17.87
CA ASP A 114 21.74 -17.04 -16.60
C ASP A 114 23.18 -16.71 -16.19
N VAL A 115 23.39 -16.56 -14.89
CA VAL A 115 24.71 -16.27 -14.30
C VAL A 115 25.09 -17.42 -13.38
N ALA A 116 26.27 -17.99 -13.59
CA ALA A 116 26.78 -19.05 -12.74
C ALA A 116 27.07 -18.53 -11.32
N TYR A 117 26.58 -19.24 -10.29
CA TYR A 117 26.78 -18.86 -8.87
C TYR A 117 28.26 -18.84 -8.46
N ARG A 118 29.03 -19.83 -8.91
CA ARG A 118 30.46 -19.98 -8.62
C ARG A 118 31.19 -20.68 -9.77
N PRO A 119 31.85 -19.93 -10.67
CA PRO A 119 32.75 -20.53 -11.65
C PRO A 119 34.02 -21.01 -10.94
N ASP A 120 34.42 -22.26 -11.20
CA ASP A 120 35.62 -22.86 -10.64
C ASP A 120 36.70 -23.03 -11.72
N GLU A 121 37.94 -22.68 -11.40
CA GLU A 121 39.10 -23.06 -12.20
C GLU A 121 39.62 -24.42 -11.71
N LYS A 122 39.67 -25.41 -12.60
CA LYS A 122 40.21 -26.74 -12.29
C LYS A 122 41.64 -26.84 -12.79
N TYR A 123 42.53 -27.38 -11.95
CA TYR A 123 43.92 -27.60 -12.28
C TYR A 123 44.21 -29.10 -12.45
N VAL A 124 44.78 -29.47 -13.60
CA VAL A 124 45.16 -30.85 -13.90
C VAL A 124 46.63 -30.89 -14.30
N LYS A 125 47.44 -31.66 -13.57
CA LYS A 125 48.86 -31.84 -13.86
C LYS A 125 49.06 -32.95 -14.88
N THR A 126 49.60 -32.61 -16.05
CA THR A 126 49.87 -33.56 -17.14
C THR A 126 51.37 -33.62 -17.47
N HIS A 127 51.82 -34.67 -18.15
CA HIS A 127 53.22 -34.79 -18.58
C HIS A 127 53.50 -34.00 -19.88
N LYS A 128 52.59 -34.06 -20.86
CA LYS A 128 52.59 -33.24 -22.08
C LYS A 128 51.17 -32.67 -22.25
N CYS A 129 51.06 -31.36 -22.49
CA CYS A 129 49.77 -30.67 -22.62
C CYS A 129 49.72 -29.88 -23.93
N GLU A 130 48.59 -29.97 -24.63
CA GLU A 130 48.27 -29.18 -25.81
C GLU A 130 46.84 -28.62 -25.64
N PRO A 131 46.50 -27.42 -26.15
CA PRO A 131 45.21 -26.76 -25.88
C PRO A 131 43.95 -27.53 -26.32
N TYR A 132 44.10 -28.46 -27.27
CA TYR A 132 43.02 -29.30 -27.80
C TYR A 132 43.22 -30.79 -27.48
N ALA A 133 43.99 -31.08 -26.43
CA ALA A 133 44.17 -32.45 -25.98
C ALA A 133 42.84 -33.02 -25.46
N GLY A 134 42.52 -34.27 -25.84
CA GLY A 134 41.26 -34.90 -25.44
C GLY A 134 41.22 -35.34 -23.98
N ALA A 135 40.04 -35.82 -23.55
CA ALA A 135 39.73 -36.29 -22.20
C ALA A 135 40.82 -37.17 -21.55
N LYS A 136 41.48 -38.01 -22.35
CA LYS A 136 42.54 -38.92 -21.89
C LYS A 136 43.74 -38.19 -21.25
N VAL A 137 43.98 -36.95 -21.65
CA VAL A 137 45.10 -36.12 -21.18
C VAL A 137 44.62 -35.07 -20.17
N VAL A 138 43.53 -34.37 -20.45
CA VAL A 138 43.06 -33.21 -19.65
C VAL A 138 41.92 -33.52 -18.67
N GLY A 139 41.34 -34.72 -18.72
CA GLY A 139 40.26 -35.15 -17.83
C GLY A 139 39.05 -34.21 -17.91
N GLU A 140 38.62 -33.69 -16.75
CA GLU A 140 37.47 -32.79 -16.59
C GLU A 140 37.65 -31.41 -17.24
N CYS A 141 38.87 -31.06 -17.66
CA CYS A 141 39.15 -29.81 -18.39
C CYS A 141 38.98 -29.96 -19.91
N GLU A 142 38.32 -31.03 -20.38
CA GLU A 142 37.96 -31.19 -21.78
C GLU A 142 36.98 -30.10 -22.26
N ARG A 143 36.89 -29.94 -23.58
CA ARG A 143 36.05 -28.92 -24.23
C ARG A 143 34.89 -29.56 -24.97
#